data_AF-A0A9P4G9L3-F1
#
_entry.id   AF-A0A9P4G9L3-F1
#
_cell.length_a   1.000
_cell.length_b   1.000
_cell.length_c   1.000
_cell.angle_alpha   90.00
_cell.angle_beta   90.00
_cell.angle_gamma   90.00
#
_symmetry.space_group_name_H-M   'P 1'
#
loop_
_entity.id
_entity.type
_entity.pdbx_description
1 polymer ?
#
loop_
_entity_poly.entity_id
_entity_poly.type
_entity_poly.pdbx_seq_one_letter_code
_entity_poly.pdbx_strand_id
1 'polypeptide(L)'
;MSCHCANDVAQQCYEKCGGDPPVAQKCQDISTRAPEPEPSLAHEREAAKDCECEDIFCAQVWPDSCYCANAAANQCHKKCGGPKPNTQKCPPQTSKTLRTKTRTARPSPTKSSPPKPTNTHKVCGGGRANFQTCDGDDICITDPYTPGCGPACDGLGICVKDKMCGGFAGFACGEKGQVCHDDPRDDCDPKNGGADCGGLCIWPHKSLYPPPQR
;
A
#
# COMPACT_ATOMS: atom_id res chain seq x y z
N MET A 1 6.67 33.05 -4.66
CA MET A 1 6.50 32.77 -6.11
C MET A 1 7.54 33.57 -6.85
N SER A 2 8.42 32.96 -7.65
CA SER A 2 9.38 33.72 -8.48
C SER A 2 8.65 34.44 -9.61
N CYS A 3 9.15 35.60 -10.05
CA CYS A 3 8.55 36.37 -11.15
C CYS A 3 8.43 35.54 -12.45
N HIS A 4 9.41 34.69 -12.74
CA HIS A 4 9.38 33.77 -13.88
C HIS A 4 8.23 32.76 -13.77
N CYS A 5 7.99 32.21 -12.58
CA CYS A 5 6.89 31.28 -12.34
C CYS A 5 5.52 31.95 -12.56
N ALA A 6 5.36 33.22 -12.19
CA ALA A 6 4.13 33.96 -12.44
C ALA A 6 3.88 34.20 -13.94
N ASN A 7 4.94 34.50 -14.71
CA ASN A 7 4.85 34.66 -16.15
C ASN A 7 4.49 33.35 -16.86
N ASP A 8 5.10 32.22 -16.45
CA ASP A 8 4.85 30.91 -17.07
C ASP A 8 3.42 30.44 -16.86
N VAL A 9 2.86 30.67 -15.66
CA VAL A 9 1.47 30.31 -15.36
C VAL A 9 0.49 31.16 -16.18
N ALA A 10 0.76 32.46 -16.34
CA ALA A 10 -0.09 33.33 -17.14
C ALA A 10 -0.09 32.91 -18.63
N GLN A 11 1.08 32.53 -19.16
CA GLN A 11 1.22 32.05 -20.52
C GLN A 11 0.47 30.73 -20.74
N GLN A 12 0.61 29.76 -19.83
CA GLN A 12 -0.09 28.49 -19.91
C GLN A 12 -1.61 28.64 -19.81
N CYS A 13 -2.09 29.63 -19.05
CA CYS A 13 -3.51 29.93 -18.98
C CYS A 13 -4.05 30.46 -20.31
N TYR A 14 -3.30 31.35 -20.98
CA TYR A 14 -3.67 31.86 -22.31
C TYR A 14 -3.70 30.75 -23.36
N GLU A 15 -2.73 29.85 -23.37
CA GLU A 15 -2.69 28.72 -24.31
C GLU A 15 -3.87 27.75 -24.15
N LYS A 16 -4.31 27.52 -22.90
CA LYS A 16 -5.39 26.58 -22.60
C LYS A 16 -6.79 27.18 -22.74
N CYS A 17 -6.95 28.46 -22.40
CA CYS A 17 -8.27 29.08 -22.28
C CYS A 17 -8.54 30.16 -23.34
N GLY A 18 -7.52 30.58 -24.09
CA GLY A 18 -7.62 31.71 -25.02
C GLY A 18 -7.87 33.05 -24.29
N GLY A 19 -8.05 34.12 -25.07
CA GLY A 19 -8.29 35.47 -24.57
C GLY A 19 -7.25 36.46 -25.07
N ASP A 20 -6.97 37.49 -24.28
CA ASP A 20 -5.91 38.46 -24.58
C ASP A 20 -4.55 37.93 -24.11
N PRO A 21 -3.47 38.13 -24.88
CA PRO A 21 -2.14 37.64 -24.52
C PRO A 21 -1.62 38.31 -23.24
N PRO A 22 -1.02 37.55 -22.31
CA PRO A 22 -0.56 38.09 -21.04
C PRO A 22 0.68 38.96 -21.23
N VAL A 23 0.74 40.09 -20.51
CA VAL A 23 1.91 40.96 -20.50
C VAL A 23 2.93 40.42 -19.50
N ALA A 24 4.01 39.83 -20.01
CA ALA A 24 5.08 39.30 -19.17
C ALA A 24 5.76 40.40 -18.33
N GLN A 25 5.90 40.16 -17.03
CA GLN A 25 6.64 41.05 -16.14
C GLN A 25 8.15 40.91 -16.41
N LYS A 26 8.89 42.01 -16.46
CA LYS A 26 10.36 41.98 -16.55
C LYS A 26 10.94 41.52 -15.22
N CYS A 27 11.37 40.27 -15.17
CA CYS A 27 12.00 39.69 -14.00
C CYS A 27 13.49 40.09 -13.95
N GLN A 28 14.00 40.33 -12.75
CA GLN A 28 15.43 40.49 -12.54
C GLN A 28 16.05 39.10 -12.42
N ASP A 29 16.93 38.76 -13.36
CA ASP A 29 17.81 37.61 -13.23
C ASP A 29 18.84 37.94 -12.15
N ILE A 30 18.55 37.59 -10.90
CA ILE A 30 19.54 37.60 -9.83
C ILE A 30 20.42 36.36 -10.03
N SER A 31 21.18 36.36 -11.13
CA SER A 31 22.23 35.38 -11.40
C SER A 31 23.52 35.81 -10.71
N THR A 32 23.52 35.78 -9.38
CA THR A 32 24.74 35.67 -8.57
C THR A 32 24.46 34.82 -7.34
N ARG A 33 24.18 33.53 -7.57
CA ARG A 33 24.46 32.53 -6.54
C ARG A 33 25.95 32.19 -6.65
N ALA A 34 26.69 32.42 -5.58
CA ALA A 34 28.09 32.01 -5.43
C ALA A 34 28.25 30.53 -5.81
N PRO A 35 29.41 30.13 -6.38
CA PRO A 35 29.63 28.74 -6.75
C PRO A 35 29.44 27.82 -5.54
N GLU A 36 28.62 26.80 -5.76
CA GLU A 36 28.36 25.71 -4.83
C GLU A 36 29.70 25.03 -4.48
N PRO A 37 30.06 24.87 -3.19
CA PRO A 37 31.27 24.14 -2.85
C PRO A 37 31.14 22.69 -3.32
N GLU A 38 32.17 22.20 -4.01
CA GLU A 38 32.20 20.86 -4.56
C GLU A 38 31.95 19.79 -3.49
N PRO A 39 31.24 18.70 -3.82
CA PRO A 39 31.08 17.58 -2.91
C PRO A 39 32.44 16.88 -2.74
N SER A 40 33.05 17.08 -1.56
CA SER A 40 34.24 16.33 -1.18
C SER A 40 33.90 14.84 -1.09
N LEU A 41 34.48 14.07 -2.01
CA LEU A 41 34.60 12.62 -1.96
C LEU A 41 35.42 12.21 -0.73
N ALA A 42 34.76 12.10 0.43
CA ALA A 42 35.27 11.42 1.61
C ALA A 42 34.12 11.12 2.58
N HIS A 43 33.31 10.11 2.27
CA HIS A 43 32.62 9.27 3.25
C HIS A 43 32.18 7.96 2.59
N GLU A 44 33.14 7.22 2.04
CA GLU A 44 33.04 5.78 2.03
C GLU A 44 33.91 5.24 3.17
N ARG A 45 33.23 4.54 4.09
CA ARG A 45 33.73 3.60 5.11
C ARG A 45 34.19 4.15 6.46
N GLU A 46 33.19 4.40 7.30
CA GLU A 46 33.00 3.92 8.69
C GLU A 46 31.51 4.24 9.00
N ALA A 47 30.65 3.49 9.66
CA ALA A 47 30.66 2.17 10.25
C ALA A 47 29.16 1.79 10.36
N ALA A 48 28.80 0.53 10.13
CA ALA A 48 27.47 0.05 10.48
C ALA A 48 27.22 0.31 11.97
N LYS A 49 26.17 1.07 12.37
CA LYS A 49 25.39 0.96 13.62
C LYS A 49 24.32 2.06 13.78
N ASP A 50 23.35 2.18 12.88
CA ASP A 50 22.07 2.84 13.24
C ASP A 50 20.92 1.95 12.77
N CYS A 51 20.71 0.86 13.50
CA CYS A 51 19.41 0.19 13.44
C CYS A 51 18.56 0.76 14.57
N GLU A 52 17.68 1.67 14.20
CA GLU A 52 16.75 2.31 15.11
C GLU A 52 15.52 1.42 15.28
N CYS A 53 15.17 1.10 16.52
CA CYS A 53 13.99 0.30 16.81
C CYS A 53 12.80 1.22 17.09
N GLU A 54 11.63 0.86 16.55
CA GLU A 54 10.44 1.65 16.76
C GLU A 54 9.89 1.52 18.19
N ASP A 55 9.51 2.65 18.78
CA ASP A 55 8.90 2.69 20.11
C ASP A 55 7.47 2.14 20.06
N ILE A 56 7.30 0.91 20.57
CA ILE A 56 5.99 0.27 20.70
C ILE A 56 5.34 0.67 22.03
N PHE A 57 4.21 1.37 21.95
CA PHE A 57 3.42 1.74 23.12
C PHE A 57 2.65 0.53 23.67
N CYS A 58 3.16 -0.05 24.75
CA CYS A 58 2.50 -1.13 25.45
C CYS A 58 1.42 -0.62 26.42
N ALA A 59 0.30 -1.35 26.49
CA ALA A 59 -0.72 -1.10 27.51
C ALA A 59 -0.08 -1.21 28.90
N GLN A 60 -0.30 -0.21 29.76
CA GLN A 60 0.28 -0.17 31.12
C GLN A 60 -0.53 -1.03 32.11
N VAL A 61 -0.98 -2.20 31.68
CA VAL A 61 -1.77 -3.14 32.48
C VAL A 61 -1.03 -4.47 32.62
N TRP A 62 -0.85 -4.93 33.86
CA TRP A 62 -0.17 -6.19 34.14
C TRP A 62 -1.17 -7.37 34.07
N PRO A 63 -0.83 -8.51 33.41
CA PRO A 63 0.48 -8.91 32.88
C PRO A 63 0.73 -8.54 31.40
N ASP A 64 -0.24 -7.95 30.70
CA ASP A 64 -0.16 -7.72 29.25
C ASP A 64 0.99 -6.77 28.86
N SER A 65 1.31 -5.81 29.72
CA SER A 65 2.44 -4.91 29.57
C SER A 65 3.78 -5.65 29.47
N CYS A 66 3.97 -6.72 30.25
CA CYS A 66 5.16 -7.56 30.25
C CYS A 66 5.32 -8.29 28.92
N TYR A 67 4.24 -8.89 28.43
CA TYR A 67 4.24 -9.63 27.18
C TYR A 67 4.49 -8.72 25.99
N CYS A 68 3.87 -7.54 25.97
CA CYS A 68 4.06 -6.55 24.92
C CYS A 68 5.52 -6.04 24.90
N ALA A 69 6.08 -5.65 26.04
CA ALA A 69 7.46 -5.14 26.12
C ALA A 69 8.49 -6.20 25.69
N ASN A 70 8.29 -7.45 26.13
CA ASN A 70 9.13 -8.56 25.70
C ASN A 70 9.02 -8.85 24.19
N ALA A 71 7.81 -8.76 23.63
CA ALA A 71 7.60 -8.95 22.19
C ALA A 71 8.28 -7.85 21.38
N ALA A 72 8.15 -6.58 21.80
CA ALA A 72 8.79 -5.43 21.18
C ALA A 72 10.33 -5.57 21.15
N ALA A 73 10.94 -5.91 22.29
CA ALA A 73 12.38 -6.09 22.39
C ALA A 73 12.89 -7.24 21.50
N ASN A 74 12.14 -8.35 21.43
CA ASN A 74 12.46 -9.47 20.54
C ASN A 74 12.29 -9.13 19.05
N GLN A 75 11.29 -8.31 18.71
CA GLN A 75 11.10 -7.85 17.34
C GLN A 75 12.22 -6.91 16.91
N CYS A 76 12.61 -5.97 17.76
CA CYS A 76 13.78 -5.11 17.57
C CYS A 76 15.05 -5.93 17.33
N HIS A 77 15.34 -6.91 18.18
CA HIS A 77 16.49 -7.81 17.99
C HIS A 77 16.42 -8.64 16.69
N LYS A 78 15.22 -9.05 16.24
CA LYS A 78 15.06 -9.73 14.94
C LYS A 78 15.35 -8.81 13.76
N LYS A 79 14.91 -7.56 13.84
CA LYS A 79 15.11 -6.56 12.78
C LYS A 79 16.56 -6.09 12.72
N CYS A 80 17.14 -5.77 13.86
CA CYS A 80 18.42 -5.10 13.97
C CYS A 80 19.61 -6.00 14.26
N GLY A 81 19.38 -7.24 14.68
CA GLY A 81 20.43 -8.07 15.28
C GLY A 81 20.97 -7.46 16.57
N GLY A 82 22.05 -8.04 17.11
CA GLY A 82 22.70 -7.59 18.33
C GLY A 82 22.62 -8.61 19.49
N PRO A 83 22.96 -8.20 20.72
CA PRO A 83 22.81 -9.06 21.89
C PRO A 83 21.32 -9.30 22.18
N LYS A 84 20.97 -10.54 22.57
CA LYS A 84 19.60 -10.91 22.88
C LYS A 84 18.98 -9.97 23.93
N PRO A 85 17.73 -9.52 23.72
CA PRO A 85 17.08 -8.62 24.65
C PRO A 85 16.82 -9.32 25.98
N ASN A 86 16.98 -8.59 27.07
CA ASN A 86 16.68 -9.09 28.41
C ASN A 86 15.16 -9.10 28.64
N THR A 87 14.52 -10.23 28.38
CA THR A 87 13.06 -10.39 28.57
C THR A 87 12.70 -10.61 30.04
N GLN A 88 11.65 -9.94 30.51
CA GLN A 88 11.13 -10.12 31.87
C GLN A 88 10.33 -11.43 32.01
N LYS A 89 10.33 -12.05 33.19
CA LYS A 89 9.49 -13.23 33.49
C LYS A 89 8.05 -12.79 33.72
N CYS A 90 7.19 -12.98 32.72
CA CYS A 90 5.77 -12.68 32.85
C CYS A 90 5.04 -13.81 33.61
N PRO A 91 4.02 -13.50 34.45
CA PRO A 91 3.20 -14.51 35.10
C PRO A 91 2.52 -15.39 34.05
N PRO A 92 2.37 -16.71 34.27
CA PRO A 92 1.66 -17.56 33.32
C PRO A 92 0.27 -16.98 33.09
N GLN A 93 -0.14 -16.85 31.82
CA GLN A 93 -1.51 -16.51 31.47
C GLN A 93 -2.39 -17.64 32.03
N THR A 94 -2.85 -17.45 33.26
CA THR A 94 -3.88 -18.27 33.87
C THR A 94 -5.12 -17.96 33.05
N SER A 95 -5.33 -18.81 32.05
CA SER A 95 -6.56 -18.85 31.29
C SER A 95 -7.69 -18.93 32.30
N LYS A 96 -8.32 -17.78 32.60
CA LYS A 96 -9.71 -17.77 33.01
C LYS A 96 -10.49 -18.20 31.78
N THR A 97 -10.46 -19.51 31.56
CA THR A 97 -11.23 -20.22 30.59
C THR A 97 -12.69 -19.96 30.96
N LEU A 98 -13.33 -19.00 30.28
CA LEU A 98 -14.75 -19.12 30.02
C LEU A 98 -14.91 -20.47 29.32
N ARG A 99 -15.30 -21.48 30.10
CA ARG A 99 -15.55 -22.85 29.62
C ARG A 99 -16.77 -22.79 28.72
N THR A 100 -16.55 -22.55 27.44
CA THR A 100 -17.46 -23.01 26.41
C THR A 100 -17.36 -24.54 26.41
N LYS A 101 -18.45 -25.24 26.77
CA LYS A 101 -18.53 -26.71 26.81
C LYS A 101 -17.92 -27.32 25.55
N THR A 102 -16.74 -27.90 25.67
CA THR A 102 -16.08 -28.66 24.62
C THR A 102 -16.67 -30.07 24.62
N ARG A 103 -17.37 -30.45 23.56
CA ARG A 103 -17.72 -31.85 23.30
C ARG A 103 -16.43 -32.62 22.98
N THR A 104 -16.32 -33.79 23.60
CA THR A 104 -15.23 -34.76 23.51
C THR A 104 -14.79 -34.99 22.06
N ALA A 105 -13.47 -34.91 21.80
CA ALA A 105 -12.87 -35.14 20.50
C ALA A 105 -13.05 -36.61 20.06
N ARG A 106 -13.77 -36.80 18.95
CA ARG A 106 -13.70 -37.99 18.09
C ARG A 106 -12.52 -37.76 17.12
N PRO A 107 -11.70 -38.79 16.79
CA PRO A 107 -10.49 -38.58 16.00
C PRO A 107 -10.76 -37.90 14.65
N SER A 108 -9.90 -36.94 14.34
CA SER A 108 -9.99 -35.98 13.24
C SER A 108 -10.16 -36.62 11.86
N PRO A 109 -11.19 -36.23 11.10
CA PRO A 109 -11.00 -35.90 9.70
C PRO A 109 -10.51 -34.44 9.62
N THR A 110 -9.35 -34.24 9.01
CA THR A 110 -8.81 -32.93 8.60
C THR A 110 -9.92 -32.09 7.95
N LYS A 111 -10.44 -31.09 8.65
CA LYS A 111 -11.40 -30.13 8.09
C LYS A 111 -10.99 -28.72 8.46
N SER A 112 -10.25 -28.13 7.52
CA SER A 112 -10.20 -26.71 7.20
C SER A 112 -11.53 -26.03 7.53
N SER A 113 -11.54 -25.13 8.50
CA SER A 113 -12.59 -24.13 8.62
C SER A 113 -12.46 -23.20 7.40
N PRO A 114 -13.49 -23.06 6.55
CA PRO A 114 -13.41 -22.16 5.41
C PRO A 114 -13.25 -20.72 5.91
N PRO A 115 -12.25 -19.96 5.42
CA PRO A 115 -12.05 -18.59 5.83
C PRO A 115 -13.26 -17.73 5.43
N LYS A 116 -13.70 -16.89 6.36
CA LYS A 116 -14.70 -15.84 6.14
C LYS A 116 -14.30 -14.99 4.90
N PRO A 117 -15.25 -14.57 4.04
CA PRO A 117 -15.01 -13.64 2.94
C PRO A 117 -14.56 -12.26 3.43
N THR A 118 -13.26 -12.07 3.63
CA THR A 118 -12.69 -10.73 3.74
C THR A 118 -12.29 -10.31 2.33
N ASN A 119 -12.68 -9.11 1.89
CA ASN A 119 -12.07 -8.48 0.73
C ASN A 119 -10.54 -8.58 0.90
N THR A 120 -9.85 -9.32 0.05
CA THR A 120 -8.42 -9.62 0.22
C THR A 120 -7.56 -8.37 0.02
N HIS A 121 -8.11 -7.36 -0.66
CA HIS A 121 -7.41 -6.13 -0.96
C HIS A 121 -7.54 -5.11 0.16
N LYS A 122 -6.44 -4.41 0.44
CA LYS A 122 -6.46 -3.21 1.28
C LYS A 122 -7.18 -2.10 0.53
N VAL A 123 -7.91 -1.26 1.27
CA VAL A 123 -8.62 -0.09 0.70
C VAL A 123 -7.64 1.07 0.54
N CYS A 124 -7.77 1.81 -0.57
CA CYS A 124 -7.03 3.04 -0.85
C CYS A 124 -7.96 4.17 -1.33
N GLY A 125 -7.45 5.39 -1.52
CA GLY A 125 -8.24 6.55 -1.95
C GLY A 125 -8.99 7.24 -0.81
N GLY A 126 -10.10 7.93 -1.10
CA GLY A 126 -10.97 8.56 -0.08
C GLY A 126 -10.71 10.04 0.22
N GLY A 127 -10.82 10.90 -0.80
CA GLY A 127 -10.43 12.33 -0.72
C GLY A 127 -11.16 13.22 0.31
N ARG A 128 -10.49 14.33 0.65
CA ARG A 128 -10.77 15.44 1.60
C ARG A 128 -10.60 15.21 3.10
N ALA A 129 -10.67 13.99 3.61
CA ALA A 129 -10.48 13.77 5.05
C ALA A 129 -9.62 12.56 5.43
N ASN A 130 -9.56 11.49 4.62
CA ASN A 130 -8.85 10.26 4.96
C ASN A 130 -8.32 9.56 3.71
N PHE A 131 -7.29 10.14 3.08
CA PHE A 131 -6.63 9.52 1.94
C PHE A 131 -5.82 8.31 2.39
N GLN A 132 -6.24 7.12 1.95
CA GLN A 132 -5.59 5.85 2.23
C GLN A 132 -4.62 5.50 1.11
N THR A 133 -3.36 5.28 1.45
CA THR A 133 -2.33 4.82 0.51
C THR A 133 -2.15 3.31 0.57
N CYS A 134 -1.77 2.74 -0.57
CA CYS A 134 -1.30 1.37 -0.65
C CYS A 134 0.10 1.23 -0.04
N ASP A 135 0.43 0.03 0.38
CA ASP A 135 1.73 -0.26 1.00
C ASP A 135 2.72 -0.73 -0.07
N GLY A 136 3.98 -0.28 0.03
CA GLY A 136 5.03 -0.68 -0.92
C GLY A 136 4.76 -0.22 -2.35
N ASP A 137 4.91 -1.14 -3.31
CA ASP A 137 4.73 -0.91 -4.75
C ASP A 137 3.32 -1.27 -5.24
N ASP A 138 2.36 -1.44 -4.32
CA ASP A 138 0.97 -1.66 -4.68
C ASP A 138 0.33 -0.38 -5.23
N ILE A 139 -0.50 -0.54 -6.24
CA ILE A 139 -1.15 0.55 -6.95
C ILE A 139 -2.62 0.66 -6.51
N CYS A 140 -3.11 1.89 -6.40
CA CYS A 140 -4.51 2.15 -6.09
C CYS A 140 -5.33 2.21 -7.37
N ILE A 141 -6.27 1.28 -7.52
CA ILE A 141 -7.18 1.24 -8.67
C ILE A 141 -8.64 1.26 -8.22
N THR A 142 -9.54 1.56 -9.14
CA THR A 142 -10.98 1.37 -8.93
C THR A 142 -11.29 -0.11 -8.76
N ASP A 143 -12.12 -0.45 -7.78
CA ASP A 143 -12.58 -1.82 -7.59
C ASP A 143 -13.53 -2.24 -8.72
N PRO A 144 -13.17 -3.23 -9.57
CA PRO A 144 -14.03 -3.65 -10.69
C PRO A 144 -15.32 -4.34 -10.23
N TYR A 145 -15.40 -4.78 -8.97
CA TYR A 145 -16.58 -5.45 -8.41
C TYR A 145 -17.52 -4.50 -7.68
N THR A 146 -17.10 -3.25 -7.43
CA THR A 146 -17.92 -2.24 -6.77
C THR A 146 -18.28 -1.14 -7.77
N PRO A 147 -19.57 -0.96 -8.10
CA PRO A 147 -19.96 0.10 -9.03
C PRO A 147 -19.67 1.48 -8.46
N GLY A 148 -19.02 2.33 -9.25
CA GLY A 148 -18.68 3.70 -8.87
C GLY A 148 -17.50 4.25 -9.68
N CYS A 149 -17.21 5.53 -9.50
CA CYS A 149 -16.05 6.18 -10.13
C CYS A 149 -14.71 5.85 -9.42
N GLY A 150 -14.77 5.37 -8.17
CA GLY A 150 -13.58 5.00 -7.40
C GLY A 150 -12.69 6.20 -7.05
N PRO A 151 -11.37 5.99 -6.90
CA PRO A 151 -10.43 7.03 -6.46
C PRO A 151 -10.33 8.23 -7.41
N ALA A 152 -10.73 8.10 -8.69
CA ALA A 152 -10.77 9.21 -9.63
C ALA A 152 -11.81 10.30 -9.27
N CYS A 153 -12.86 9.96 -8.53
CA CYS A 153 -13.86 10.91 -8.00
C CYS A 153 -13.77 11.04 -6.48
N ASP A 154 -12.56 11.06 -5.91
CA ASP A 154 -12.29 11.07 -4.46
C ASP A 154 -12.89 9.86 -3.70
N GLY A 155 -13.34 8.80 -4.39
CA GLY A 155 -13.91 7.61 -3.79
C GLY A 155 -12.86 6.63 -3.25
N LEU A 156 -13.34 5.51 -2.72
CA LEU A 156 -12.47 4.40 -2.29
C LEU A 156 -12.10 3.52 -3.49
N GLY A 157 -10.89 2.98 -3.45
CA GLY A 157 -10.36 1.99 -4.37
C GLY A 157 -9.75 0.80 -3.62
N ILE A 158 -9.12 -0.08 -4.38
CA ILE A 158 -8.41 -1.26 -3.85
C ILE A 158 -6.93 -1.21 -4.23
N CYS A 159 -6.09 -1.68 -3.31
CA CYS A 159 -4.67 -1.88 -3.55
C CYS A 159 -4.44 -3.20 -4.27
N VAL A 160 -3.82 -3.14 -5.43
CA VAL A 160 -3.45 -4.32 -6.20
C VAL A 160 -1.96 -4.29 -6.52
N LYS A 161 -1.36 -5.47 -6.62
CA LYS A 161 0.03 -5.58 -7.09
C LYS A 161 0.06 -5.27 -8.58
N ASP A 162 1.08 -4.53 -9.01
CA ASP A 162 1.34 -4.27 -10.43
C ASP A 162 1.87 -5.55 -11.10
N LYS A 163 0.95 -6.46 -11.41
CA LYS A 163 1.19 -7.75 -12.06
C LYS A 163 0.35 -7.81 -13.32
N MET A 164 1.02 -7.64 -14.44
CA MET A 164 0.42 -7.75 -15.76
C MET A 164 -0.11 -9.17 -16.02
N CYS A 165 -1.34 -9.24 -16.51
CA CYS A 165 -1.98 -10.43 -17.04
C CYS A 165 -2.66 -10.10 -18.37
N GLY A 166 -3.16 -11.10 -19.09
CA GLY A 166 -3.79 -10.89 -20.39
C GLY A 166 -2.79 -10.44 -21.45
N GLY A 167 -3.19 -9.46 -22.25
CA GLY A 167 -2.46 -9.03 -23.43
C GLY A 167 -2.45 -10.06 -24.56
N PHE A 168 -1.85 -9.71 -25.70
CA PHE A 168 -1.72 -10.60 -26.86
C PHE A 168 -1.07 -11.96 -26.51
N ALA A 169 -0.20 -11.98 -25.49
CA ALA A 169 0.47 -13.19 -25.00
C ALA A 169 -0.38 -14.04 -24.03
N GLY A 170 -1.52 -13.52 -23.55
CA GLY A 170 -2.45 -14.23 -22.68
C GLY A 170 -1.85 -14.60 -21.32
N PHE A 171 -1.09 -13.69 -20.69
CA PHE A 171 -0.43 -13.98 -19.41
C PHE A 171 -1.45 -14.28 -18.31
N ALA A 172 -1.32 -15.46 -17.68
CA ALA A 172 -2.18 -15.83 -16.57
C ALA A 172 -1.71 -15.19 -15.25
N CYS A 173 -2.64 -14.99 -14.33
CA CYS A 173 -2.30 -14.60 -12.97
C CYS A 173 -1.53 -15.69 -12.24
N GLY A 174 -0.46 -15.30 -11.54
CA GLY A 174 0.43 -16.23 -10.85
C GLY A 174 -0.20 -16.91 -9.64
N GLU A 175 -1.17 -16.27 -8.98
CA GLU A 175 -1.84 -16.81 -7.80
C GLU A 175 -3.16 -17.50 -8.16
N LYS A 176 -3.40 -18.67 -7.56
CA LYS A 176 -4.61 -19.46 -7.82
C LYS A 176 -5.85 -18.77 -7.26
N GLY A 177 -6.74 -18.34 -8.15
CA GLY A 177 -8.01 -17.70 -7.80
C GLY A 177 -8.03 -16.18 -8.04
N GLN A 178 -6.94 -15.61 -8.52
CA GLN A 178 -6.97 -14.27 -9.11
C GLN A 178 -7.61 -14.32 -10.50
N VAL A 179 -8.36 -13.27 -10.81
CA VAL A 179 -8.99 -13.04 -12.11
C VAL A 179 -8.25 -11.88 -12.76
N CYS A 180 -7.92 -12.05 -14.05
CA CYS A 180 -7.35 -10.97 -14.82
C CYS A 180 -8.45 -9.98 -15.18
N HIS A 181 -8.30 -8.74 -14.72
CA HIS A 181 -9.18 -7.64 -15.05
C HIS A 181 -8.40 -6.57 -15.79
N ASP A 182 -9.03 -5.95 -16.76
CA ASP A 182 -8.48 -4.85 -17.55
C ASP A 182 -7.93 -3.74 -16.65
N ASP A 183 -6.76 -3.19 -16.99
CA ASP A 183 -6.15 -2.13 -16.19
C ASP A 183 -6.85 -0.80 -16.49
N PRO A 184 -7.58 -0.19 -15.54
CA PRO A 184 -8.32 1.05 -15.79
C PRO A 184 -7.41 2.27 -16.01
N ARG A 185 -6.10 2.11 -15.92
CA ARG A 185 -5.10 3.15 -16.19
C ARG A 185 -4.61 3.15 -17.63
N ASP A 186 -4.90 2.10 -18.40
CA ASP A 186 -4.55 2.06 -19.81
C ASP A 186 -5.69 2.61 -20.68
N ASP A 187 -5.32 3.11 -21.88
CA ASP A 187 -6.29 3.59 -22.88
C ASP A 187 -6.79 2.43 -23.78
N CYS A 188 -6.57 1.17 -23.38
CA CYS A 188 -6.94 0.00 -24.17
C CYS A 188 -8.42 -0.30 -23.96
N ASP A 189 -9.27 0.02 -24.95
CA ASP A 189 -10.69 -0.28 -24.86
C ASP A 189 -10.93 -1.79 -25.09
N PRO A 190 -11.38 -2.57 -24.09
CA PRO A 190 -11.58 -4.01 -24.23
C PRO A 190 -12.71 -4.36 -25.22
N LYS A 191 -13.58 -3.40 -25.57
CA LYS A 191 -14.66 -3.59 -26.56
C LYS A 191 -14.18 -3.42 -28.00
N ASN A 192 -13.08 -2.70 -28.22
CA ASN A 192 -12.53 -2.42 -29.54
C ASN A 192 -11.12 -3.03 -29.76
N GLY A 193 -10.43 -3.44 -28.68
CA GLY A 193 -9.11 -4.08 -28.67
C GLY A 193 -9.10 -5.56 -28.28
N GLY A 194 -10.18 -6.11 -27.71
CA GLY A 194 -10.31 -7.54 -27.44
C GLY A 194 -9.31 -8.10 -26.41
N ALA A 195 -8.88 -9.35 -26.59
CA ALA A 195 -8.00 -10.09 -25.66
C ALA A 195 -6.55 -9.55 -25.58
N ASP A 196 -6.24 -8.51 -26.35
CA ASP A 196 -4.90 -7.94 -26.47
C ASP A 196 -4.60 -6.87 -25.41
N CYS A 197 -5.59 -6.48 -24.59
CA CYS A 197 -5.42 -5.52 -23.51
C CYS A 197 -4.75 -6.15 -22.28
N GLY A 198 -3.80 -5.41 -21.70
CA GLY A 198 -3.10 -5.79 -20.48
C GLY A 198 -3.99 -5.56 -19.27
N GLY A 199 -4.00 -6.51 -18.36
CA GLY A 199 -4.78 -6.44 -17.13
C GLY A 199 -3.94 -6.51 -15.87
N LEU A 200 -4.62 -6.33 -14.75
CA LEU A 200 -4.13 -6.53 -13.41
C LEU A 200 -4.79 -7.76 -12.77
N CYS A 201 -4.01 -8.48 -11.99
CA CYS A 201 -4.51 -9.65 -11.26
C CYS A 201 -5.22 -9.26 -9.97
N ILE A 202 -6.55 -9.43 -9.96
CA ILE A 202 -7.41 -9.00 -8.85
C ILE A 202 -8.07 -10.22 -8.21
N TRP A 203 -8.20 -10.20 -6.89
CA TRP A 203 -8.98 -11.20 -6.16
C TRP A 203 -10.47 -10.88 -6.25
N PRO A 204 -11.29 -11.77 -6.81
CA PRO A 204 -12.73 -11.56 -6.83
C PRO A 204 -13.29 -11.51 -5.41
N HIS A 205 -14.29 -10.66 -5.20
CA HIS A 205 -15.03 -10.66 -3.95
C HIS A 205 -15.72 -12.02 -3.82
N LYS A 206 -15.47 -12.71 -2.69
CA LYS A 206 -16.01 -14.04 -2.41
C LYS A 206 -17.55 -14.13 -2.47
N SER A 207 -18.28 -13.01 -2.54
CA SER A 207 -19.73 -13.00 -2.76
C SER A 207 -20.13 -13.28 -4.21
N LEU A 208 -19.23 -13.14 -5.19
CA LEU A 208 -19.54 -13.25 -6.63
C LEU A 208 -19.02 -14.53 -7.30
N TYR A 209 -18.13 -15.28 -6.65
CA TYR A 209 -17.68 -16.60 -7.13
C TYR A 209 -18.26 -17.73 -6.27
N PRO A 210 -19.27 -18.48 -6.75
CA PRO A 210 -19.55 -19.79 -6.16
C PRO A 210 -18.30 -20.67 -6.34
N PRO A 211 -17.98 -21.55 -5.37
CA PRO A 211 -16.85 -22.46 -5.53
C PRO A 211 -17.03 -23.30 -6.81
N PRO A 212 -15.95 -23.60 -7.54
CA PRO A 212 -16.03 -24.44 -8.74
C PRO A 212 -16.67 -25.78 -8.36
N GLN A 213 -17.80 -26.09 -8.99
CA GLN A 213 -18.49 -27.36 -8.81
C GLN A 213 -17.60 -28.47 -9.41
N ARG A 214 -17.23 -29.44 -8.57
CA ARG A 214 -16.46 -30.63 -8.96
C ARG A 214 -17.30 -31.60 -9.75
#